data_AF-A0A1G8DQS0-F1
#
_entry.id   AF-A0A1G8DQS0-F1
#
_cell.length_a   1.000
_cell.length_b   1.000
_cell.length_c   1.000
_cell.angle_alpha   90.00
_cell.angle_beta   90.00
_cell.angle_gamma   90.00
#
_symmetry.space_group_name_H-M   'P 1'
#
loop_
_entity.id
_entity.type
_entity.pdbx_description
1 polymer ?
#
loop_
_entity_poly.entity_id
_entity_poly.type
_entity_poly.pdbx_seq_one_letter_code
_entity_poly.pdbx_strand_id
1 'polypeptide(L)'
;MNVERRSLLKGMALGSLAGVASMALGGSGLALANAATGRAATRPTLVLVSAEVAKSAFLQGVNANPAAQQFKVQRSDLSLDFVLSLQQRLRSGQPQRIIGLVDDASAALIVDVARSSGARVQWLGQHSASLNRSQHRLLSADAANGCALQLGLHLNACGSGFSLSEQRLLGPQKPLQLGAAARSAAASEQWAATLGYNLASLGDANPGQAPLIASRSAPLTGNFVSFSIEA
;
A
#
# COMPACT_ATOMS: atom_id res chain seq x y z
N MET A 1 -18.40 -32.92 40.22
CA MET A 1 -19.18 -31.83 39.60
C MET A 1 -19.93 -32.44 38.43
N ASN A 2 -21.25 -32.43 38.50
CA ASN A 2 -22.16 -33.17 37.64
C ASN A 2 -23.21 -32.17 37.16
N VAL A 3 -23.24 -31.83 35.88
CA VAL A 3 -24.44 -31.28 35.23
C VAL A 3 -24.41 -31.71 33.77
N GLU A 4 -24.94 -32.90 33.51
CA GLU A 4 -25.37 -33.31 32.18
C GLU A 4 -26.90 -33.47 32.20
N ARG A 5 -27.52 -33.00 31.11
CA ARG A 5 -28.89 -33.29 30.62
C ARG A 5 -30.05 -32.45 31.17
N ARG A 6 -30.62 -31.65 30.27
CA ARG A 6 -32.01 -31.81 29.80
C ARG A 6 -32.21 -31.05 28.48
N SER A 7 -32.52 -31.81 27.41
CA SER A 7 -33.13 -31.28 26.20
C SER A 7 -34.63 -31.15 26.43
N LEU A 8 -35.27 -30.12 25.87
CA LEU A 8 -36.68 -30.15 25.47
C LEU A 8 -36.89 -29.19 24.28
N LEU A 9 -37.09 -29.79 23.11
CA LEU A 9 -37.68 -29.19 21.92
C LEU A 9 -39.13 -28.79 22.22
N LYS A 10 -39.54 -27.58 21.84
CA LYS A 10 -40.94 -27.19 21.60
C LYS A 10 -41.00 -25.89 20.82
N GLY A 11 -41.63 -25.91 19.65
CA GLY A 11 -42.09 -24.70 18.96
C GLY A 11 -41.91 -24.71 17.45
N MET A 12 -42.66 -25.57 16.75
CA MET A 12 -43.06 -25.26 15.37
C MET A 12 -44.30 -24.35 15.45
N ALA A 13 -44.30 -23.25 14.69
CA ALA A 13 -45.52 -22.62 14.21
C ALA A 13 -45.23 -22.02 12.83
N LEU A 14 -45.82 -22.63 11.81
CA LEU A 14 -45.94 -22.10 10.45
C LEU A 14 -46.98 -20.98 10.48
N GLY A 15 -46.69 -19.85 9.83
CA GLY A 15 -47.63 -18.77 9.61
C GLY A 15 -47.22 -18.00 8.36
N SER A 16 -48.01 -18.14 7.31
CA SER A 16 -47.76 -17.71 5.94
C SER A 16 -48.53 -16.44 5.58
N LEU A 17 -48.05 -15.76 4.53
CA LEU A 17 -48.73 -14.86 3.58
C LEU A 17 -48.79 -13.34 3.85
N ALA A 18 -48.25 -12.64 2.84
CA ALA A 18 -48.77 -11.47 2.11
C ALA A 18 -48.87 -10.12 2.84
N GLY A 19 -48.30 -9.11 2.18
CA GLY A 19 -48.16 -7.75 2.71
C GLY A 19 -49.28 -6.80 2.33
N VAL A 20 -49.28 -5.64 2.97
CA VAL A 20 -49.45 -4.31 2.37
C VAL A 20 -49.06 -3.26 3.39
N ALA A 21 -48.59 -2.14 2.87
CA ALA A 21 -48.12 -0.95 3.54
C ALA A 21 -49.01 -0.45 4.69
N SER A 22 -48.39 0.08 5.74
CA SER A 22 -48.83 1.32 6.40
C SER A 22 -47.70 1.91 7.23
N MET A 23 -47.50 3.21 7.05
CA MET A 23 -46.45 4.02 7.62
C MET A 23 -46.70 4.28 9.11
N ALA A 24 -45.65 4.18 9.93
CA ALA A 24 -45.54 4.91 11.18
C ALA A 24 -44.07 5.27 11.40
N LEU A 25 -43.80 6.57 11.47
CA LEU A 25 -42.48 7.16 11.69
C LEU A 25 -41.94 6.81 13.08
N GLY A 26 -40.67 6.42 13.14
CA GLY A 26 -39.91 6.32 14.39
C GLY A 26 -38.43 6.22 14.07
N GLY A 27 -37.69 7.32 14.27
CA GLY A 27 -36.33 7.49 13.80
C GLY A 27 -35.33 6.50 14.41
N SER A 28 -34.45 5.98 13.55
CA SER A 28 -33.08 5.60 13.89
C SER A 28 -32.28 5.66 12.59
N GLY A 29 -31.57 6.78 12.43
CA GLY A 29 -30.86 7.14 11.22
C GLY A 29 -29.64 6.27 10.96
N LEU A 30 -29.41 6.04 9.66
CA LEU A 30 -28.10 6.18 9.04
C LEU A 30 -26.97 5.30 9.62
N ALA A 31 -27.11 3.98 9.47
CA ALA A 31 -25.97 3.08 9.66
C ALA A 31 -25.95 1.93 8.64
N LEU A 32 -26.28 2.17 7.37
CA LEU A 32 -26.03 1.17 6.31
C LEU A 32 -26.01 1.77 4.88
N ALA A 33 -25.35 2.91 4.71
CA ALA A 33 -25.25 3.60 3.41
C ALA A 33 -23.82 3.96 2.97
N ASN A 34 -22.79 3.24 3.44
CA ASN A 34 -21.41 3.40 2.92
C ASN A 34 -20.90 2.19 2.11
N ALA A 35 -21.73 1.18 1.87
CA ALA A 35 -21.35 -0.01 1.09
C ALA A 35 -21.67 0.09 -0.41
N ALA A 36 -22.26 1.21 -0.86
CA ALA A 36 -22.48 1.49 -2.26
C ALA A 36 -21.81 2.83 -2.58
N THR A 37 -20.86 2.81 -3.52
CA THR A 37 -20.13 3.97 -4.10
C THR A 37 -19.19 4.76 -3.18
N GLY A 38 -18.48 4.10 -2.27
CA GLY A 38 -17.36 4.70 -1.53
C GLY A 38 -16.08 4.75 -2.35
N ARG A 39 -15.96 5.65 -3.33
CA ARG A 39 -14.64 6.03 -3.87
C ARG A 39 -13.93 6.74 -2.72
N ALA A 40 -12.95 6.09 -2.09
CA ALA A 40 -12.18 6.68 -1.00
C ALA A 40 -11.74 8.08 -1.43
N ALA A 41 -11.99 9.10 -0.61
CA ALA A 41 -11.62 10.47 -0.93
C ALA A 41 -10.14 10.50 -1.31
N THR A 42 -9.82 10.99 -2.51
CA THR A 42 -8.45 11.04 -3.02
C THR A 42 -7.63 11.96 -2.12
N ARG A 43 -6.77 11.37 -1.29
CA ARG A 43 -5.90 12.10 -0.39
C ARG A 43 -4.75 12.73 -1.18
N PRO A 44 -4.36 13.97 -0.87
CA PRO A 44 -3.13 14.55 -1.42
C PRO A 44 -1.96 13.61 -1.17
N THR A 45 -1.22 13.28 -2.22
CA THR A 45 -0.07 12.38 -2.14
C THR A 45 1.22 13.18 -2.29
N LEU A 46 2.14 13.05 -1.33
CA LEU A 46 3.51 13.50 -1.45
C LEU A 46 4.39 12.30 -1.78
N VAL A 47 5.26 12.45 -2.78
CA VAL A 47 6.20 11.42 -3.21
C VAL A 47 7.60 11.88 -2.85
N LEU A 48 8.26 11.13 -1.98
CA LEU A 48 9.63 11.37 -1.55
C LEU A 48 10.59 10.47 -2.32
N VAL A 49 11.61 11.07 -2.93
CA VAL A 49 12.62 10.33 -3.72
C VAL A 49 14.04 10.79 -3.43
N SER A 50 14.99 9.85 -3.42
CA SER A 50 16.42 10.20 -3.43
C SER A 50 16.86 10.64 -4.85
N ALA A 51 18.05 11.22 -4.97
CA ALA A 51 18.56 11.74 -6.24
C ALA A 51 18.65 10.67 -7.34
N GLU A 52 19.04 9.44 -6.99
CA GLU A 52 19.13 8.31 -7.91
C GLU A 52 17.73 7.84 -8.33
N VAL A 53 16.81 7.71 -7.38
CA VAL A 53 15.43 7.28 -7.62
C VAL A 53 14.68 8.28 -8.49
N ALA A 54 14.94 9.57 -8.36
CA ALA A 54 14.33 10.62 -9.19
C ALA A 54 14.62 10.45 -10.70
N LYS A 55 15.66 9.70 -11.07
CA LYS A 55 16.05 9.38 -12.45
C LYS A 55 15.57 7.99 -12.90
N SER A 56 14.93 7.24 -12.01
CA SER A 56 14.46 5.88 -12.25
C SER A 56 13.02 5.83 -12.78
N ALA A 57 12.58 4.61 -13.11
CA ALA A 57 11.20 4.32 -13.53
C ALA A 57 10.16 4.44 -12.40
N PHE A 58 10.56 4.68 -11.14
CA PHE A 58 9.65 4.77 -9.99
C PHE A 58 8.55 5.82 -10.16
N LEU A 59 8.91 7.07 -10.49
CA LEU A 59 7.95 8.15 -10.66
C LEU A 59 7.02 7.93 -11.86
N GLN A 60 7.48 7.23 -12.88
CA GLN A 60 6.65 6.85 -14.01
C GLN A 60 5.57 5.84 -13.58
N GLY A 61 5.93 4.90 -12.71
CA GLY A 61 4.99 3.97 -12.09
C GLY A 61 3.94 4.68 -11.22
N VAL A 62 4.36 5.65 -10.41
CA VAL A 62 3.42 6.48 -9.62
C VAL A 62 2.46 7.24 -10.53
N ASN A 63 2.98 7.91 -11.57
CA ASN A 63 2.19 8.70 -12.50
C ASN A 63 1.22 7.86 -13.36
N ALA A 64 1.59 6.61 -13.63
CA ALA A 64 0.74 5.68 -14.35
C ALA A 64 -0.48 5.19 -13.55
N ASN A 65 -0.51 5.42 -12.24
CA ASN A 65 -1.60 4.96 -11.39
C ASN A 65 -2.77 5.98 -11.42
N PRO A 66 -3.98 5.58 -11.84
CA PRO A 66 -5.13 6.47 -11.86
C PRO A 66 -5.57 7.01 -10.49
N ALA A 67 -5.17 6.35 -9.39
CA ALA A 67 -5.42 6.82 -8.02
C ALA A 67 -4.52 8.00 -7.64
N ALA A 68 -3.35 8.14 -8.26
CA ALA A 68 -2.42 9.24 -8.05
C ALA A 68 -2.73 10.42 -9.01
N GLN A 69 -3.93 10.98 -8.93
CA GLN A 69 -4.32 12.09 -9.82
C GLN A 69 -3.60 13.41 -9.51
N GLN A 70 -3.22 13.62 -8.25
CA GLN A 70 -2.49 14.82 -7.81
C GLN A 70 -1.45 14.42 -6.79
N PHE A 71 -0.20 14.32 -7.24
CA PHE A 71 0.93 14.14 -6.34
C PHE A 71 1.96 15.25 -6.51
N LYS A 72 2.64 15.58 -5.41
CA LYS A 72 3.81 16.46 -5.42
C LYS A 72 5.05 15.59 -5.24
N VAL A 73 6.10 15.85 -5.99
CA VAL A 73 7.39 15.19 -5.80
C VAL A 73 8.30 16.11 -5.00
N GLN A 74 8.91 15.59 -3.94
CA GLN A 74 9.93 16.28 -3.18
C GLN A 74 11.16 15.38 -3.09
N ARG A 75 12.33 15.94 -3.40
CA ARG A 75 13.59 15.22 -3.22
C ARG A 75 13.95 15.19 -1.74
N SER A 76 14.41 14.04 -1.28
CA SER A 76 15.05 13.92 0.04
C SER A 76 16.55 14.13 -0.15
N ASP A 77 17.07 15.13 0.56
CA ASP A 77 18.48 15.53 0.53
C ASP A 77 19.09 15.59 1.94
N LEU A 78 18.39 15.05 2.94
CA LEU A 78 18.75 15.07 4.36
C LEU A 78 19.01 16.48 4.94
N SER A 79 18.64 17.54 4.21
CA SER A 79 18.82 18.91 4.68
C SER A 79 17.91 19.21 5.88
N LEU A 80 18.34 20.15 6.72
CA LEU A 80 17.51 20.60 7.84
C LEU A 80 16.16 21.14 7.35
N ASP A 81 16.16 21.89 6.25
CA ASP A 81 14.94 22.44 5.64
C ASP A 81 13.98 21.33 5.20
N PHE A 82 14.49 20.25 4.60
CA PHE A 82 13.71 19.07 4.28
C PHE A 82 13.07 18.48 5.55
N VAL A 83 13.85 18.24 6.59
CA VAL A 83 13.37 17.64 7.85
C VAL A 83 12.29 18.50 8.50
N LEU A 84 12.52 19.81 8.61
CA LEU A 84 11.56 20.74 9.21
C LEU A 84 10.27 20.82 8.39
N SER A 85 10.37 20.87 7.05
CA SER A 85 9.18 20.88 6.19
C SER A 85 8.36 19.59 6.28
N LEU A 86 9.03 18.43 6.39
CA LEU A 86 8.38 17.14 6.59
C LEU A 86 7.68 17.08 7.96
N GLN A 87 8.36 17.49 9.03
CA GLN A 87 7.82 17.53 10.38
C GLN A 87 6.59 18.45 10.46
N GLN A 88 6.69 19.67 9.92
CA GLN A 88 5.57 20.62 9.88
C GLN A 88 4.38 20.02 9.13
N ARG A 89 4.62 19.37 8.00
CA ARG A 89 3.60 18.70 7.21
C ARG A 89 2.90 17.60 7.99
N LEU A 90 3.66 16.70 8.62
CA LEU A 90 3.12 15.59 9.41
C LEU A 90 2.30 16.07 10.62
N ARG A 91 2.70 17.21 11.21
CA ARG A 91 2.00 17.82 12.35
C ARG A 91 0.81 18.71 11.98
N SER A 92 0.60 18.98 10.69
CA SER A 92 -0.46 19.89 10.23
C SER A 92 -1.88 19.37 10.50
N GLY A 93 -2.04 18.07 10.81
CA GLY A 93 -3.33 17.41 10.99
C GLY A 93 -4.15 17.26 9.70
N GLN A 94 -3.59 17.68 8.55
CA GLN A 94 -4.23 17.53 7.25
C GLN A 94 -4.06 16.09 6.75
N PRO A 95 -5.16 15.36 6.49
CA PRO A 95 -5.10 13.99 6.00
C PRO A 95 -4.32 13.92 4.69
N GLN A 96 -3.19 13.22 4.71
CA GLN A 96 -2.36 13.06 3.52
C GLN A 96 -1.65 11.72 3.50
N ARG A 97 -1.26 11.32 2.29
CA ARG A 97 -0.43 10.14 2.09
C ARG A 97 0.97 10.59 1.67
N ILE A 98 1.97 10.00 2.29
CA ILE A 98 3.37 10.21 1.91
C ILE A 98 3.90 8.85 1.49
N ILE A 99 4.19 8.69 0.20
CA ILE A 99 4.87 7.50 -0.33
C ILE A 99 6.29 7.87 -0.71
N GLY A 100 7.18 6.89 -0.76
CA GLY A 100 8.53 7.17 -1.22
C GLY A 100 9.33 5.94 -1.56
N LEU A 101 10.43 6.21 -2.26
CA LEU A 101 11.53 5.29 -2.51
C LEU A 101 12.82 6.10 -2.41
N VAL A 102 13.63 5.81 -1.41
CA VAL A 102 14.83 6.58 -1.04
C VAL A 102 15.96 5.64 -0.66
N ASP A 103 17.16 6.16 -0.41
CA ASP A 103 18.26 5.40 0.20
C ASP A 103 18.01 5.09 1.68
N ASP A 104 18.79 4.16 2.24
CA ASP A 104 18.64 3.69 3.63
C ASP A 104 18.74 4.83 4.67
N ALA A 105 19.64 5.79 4.47
CA ALA A 105 19.86 6.90 5.41
C ALA A 105 18.67 7.87 5.44
N SER A 106 18.20 8.26 4.25
CA SER A 106 16.99 9.07 4.09
C SER A 106 15.76 8.39 4.70
N ALA A 107 15.58 7.08 4.48
CA ALA A 107 14.44 6.35 5.02
C ALA A 107 14.46 6.27 6.54
N ALA A 108 15.62 6.03 7.16
CA ALA A 108 15.74 5.97 8.62
C ALA A 108 15.23 7.27 9.25
N LEU A 109 15.65 8.43 8.71
CA LEU A 109 15.22 9.73 9.17
C LEU A 109 13.74 10.00 8.92
N ILE A 110 13.25 9.73 7.70
CA ILE A 110 11.84 9.97 7.35
C ILE A 110 10.89 9.15 8.23
N VAL A 111 11.22 7.87 8.45
CA VAL A 111 10.41 6.97 9.29
C VAL A 111 10.44 7.42 10.75
N ASP A 112 11.59 7.86 11.26
CA ASP A 112 11.70 8.38 12.63
C ASP A 112 10.88 9.67 12.85
N VAL A 113 10.97 10.61 11.91
CA VAL A 113 10.17 11.85 11.93
C VAL A 113 8.67 11.53 11.83
N ALA A 114 8.28 10.58 11.00
CA ALA A 114 6.88 10.12 10.89
C ALA A 114 6.38 9.54 12.21
N ARG A 115 7.12 8.60 12.80
CA ARG A 115 6.75 7.96 14.07
C ARG A 115 6.68 8.96 15.22
N SER A 116 7.67 9.85 15.36
CA SER A 116 7.68 10.89 16.40
C SER A 116 6.60 11.95 16.20
N SER A 117 6.03 12.08 15.00
CA SER A 117 4.90 12.96 14.71
C SER A 117 3.54 12.25 14.85
N GLY A 118 3.50 10.98 15.26
CA GLY A 118 2.27 10.21 15.42
C GLY A 118 1.67 9.68 14.12
N ALA A 119 2.39 9.80 12.99
CA ALA A 119 1.94 9.26 11.71
C ALA A 119 2.04 7.73 11.69
N ARG A 120 1.19 7.10 10.87
CA ARG A 120 1.08 5.65 10.74
C ARG A 120 1.85 5.16 9.53
N VAL A 121 2.83 4.29 9.74
CA VAL A 121 3.55 3.62 8.65
C VAL A 121 2.73 2.39 8.24
N GLN A 122 2.10 2.44 7.07
CA GLN A 122 1.27 1.36 6.54
C GLN A 122 2.08 0.32 5.75
N TRP A 123 3.19 0.76 5.17
CA TRP A 123 4.11 -0.07 4.40
C TRP A 123 5.55 0.38 4.65
N LEU A 124 6.45 -0.58 4.80
CA LEU A 124 7.90 -0.38 4.78
C LEU A 124 8.54 -1.52 3.98
N GLY A 125 9.25 -1.20 2.91
CA GLY A 125 9.90 -2.19 2.04
C GLY A 125 11.39 -1.92 1.94
N GLN A 126 12.21 -2.93 2.19
CA GLN A 126 13.63 -2.93 1.86
C GLN A 126 13.82 -3.61 0.50
N HIS A 127 14.58 -2.98 -0.38
CA HIS A 127 14.77 -3.42 -1.75
C HIS A 127 16.26 -3.45 -2.08
N SER A 128 16.73 -4.60 -2.56
CA SER A 128 18.05 -4.71 -3.16
C SER A 128 17.89 -5.11 -4.62
N ALA A 129 18.49 -4.35 -5.53
CA ALA A 129 18.35 -4.55 -6.97
C ALA A 129 19.72 -4.69 -7.63
N SER A 130 19.80 -5.68 -8.52
CA SER A 130 20.92 -5.96 -9.40
C SER A 130 20.42 -6.06 -10.84
N LEU A 131 21.33 -6.16 -11.82
CA LEU A 131 20.99 -6.13 -13.24
C LEU A 131 19.94 -7.14 -13.70
N ASN A 132 19.79 -8.29 -13.01
CA ASN A 132 18.87 -9.36 -13.43
C ASN A 132 17.93 -9.83 -12.32
N ARG A 133 18.08 -9.30 -11.10
CA ARG A 133 17.32 -9.75 -9.94
C ARG A 133 17.07 -8.64 -8.95
N SER A 134 15.85 -8.59 -8.42
CA SER A 134 15.50 -7.78 -7.27
C SER A 134 15.10 -8.65 -6.05
N GLN A 135 15.38 -8.15 -4.86
CA GLN A 135 15.01 -8.76 -3.59
C GLN A 135 14.20 -7.75 -2.79
N HIS A 136 13.04 -8.15 -2.29
CA HIS A 136 12.12 -7.27 -1.58
C HIS A 136 11.74 -7.90 -0.25
N ARG A 137 12.01 -7.19 0.85
CA ARG A 137 11.54 -7.54 2.19
C ARG A 137 10.55 -6.49 2.65
N LEU A 138 9.33 -6.90 2.95
CA LEU A 138 8.22 -6.01 3.19
C LEU A 138 7.68 -6.19 4.60
N LEU A 139 7.33 -5.07 5.23
CA LEU A 139 6.58 -4.97 6.46
C LEU A 139 5.29 -4.22 6.14
N SER A 140 4.16 -4.91 6.28
CA SER A 140 2.84 -4.38 5.95
C SER A 140 1.95 -4.31 7.18
N ALA A 141 1.20 -3.21 7.29
CA ALA A 141 0.04 -3.11 8.17
C ALA A 141 -1.22 -3.62 7.47
N ASP A 142 -2.32 -3.80 8.22
CA ASP A 142 -3.60 -4.29 7.67
C ASP A 142 -4.15 -3.41 6.54
N ALA A 143 -3.90 -2.10 6.57
CA ALA A 143 -4.32 -1.18 5.51
C ALA A 143 -3.60 -1.41 4.17
N ALA A 144 -2.47 -2.11 4.18
CA ALA A 144 -1.70 -2.52 3.00
C ALA A 144 -1.95 -4.00 2.61
N ASN A 145 -2.99 -4.63 3.16
CA ASN A 145 -3.32 -6.02 2.88
C ASN A 145 -3.44 -6.28 1.37
N GLY A 146 -2.69 -7.26 0.88
CA GLY A 146 -2.73 -7.69 -0.52
C GLY A 146 -1.78 -6.93 -1.44
N CYS A 147 -1.25 -5.77 -1.01
CA CYS A 147 -0.30 -4.99 -1.81
C CYS A 147 0.99 -5.77 -2.09
N ALA A 148 1.48 -6.56 -1.14
CA ALA A 148 2.67 -7.40 -1.35
C ALA A 148 2.44 -8.52 -2.38
N LEU A 149 1.25 -9.13 -2.38
CA LEU A 149 0.87 -10.12 -3.38
C LEU A 149 0.76 -9.49 -4.77
N GLN A 150 0.12 -8.33 -4.88
CA GLN A 150 0.00 -7.58 -6.14
C GLN A 150 1.36 -7.15 -6.68
N LEU A 151 2.26 -6.68 -5.81
CA LEU A 151 3.64 -6.41 -6.18
C LEU A 151 4.31 -7.67 -6.74
N GLY A 152 4.20 -8.81 -6.07
CA GLY A 152 4.75 -10.08 -6.55
C GLY A 152 4.17 -10.53 -7.90
N LEU A 153 2.87 -10.38 -8.11
CA LEU A 153 2.22 -10.70 -9.39
C LEU A 153 2.72 -9.80 -10.52
N HIS A 154 2.82 -8.49 -10.27
CA HIS A 154 3.34 -7.54 -11.25
C HIS A 154 4.83 -7.80 -11.54
N LEU A 155 5.66 -8.02 -10.52
CA LEU A 155 7.09 -8.39 -10.71
C LEU A 155 7.22 -9.65 -11.56
N ASN A 156 6.41 -10.68 -11.26
CA ASN A 156 6.39 -11.90 -12.04
C ASN A 156 6.02 -11.64 -13.51
N ALA A 157 4.99 -10.83 -13.77
CA ALA A 157 4.54 -10.51 -15.14
C ALA A 157 5.64 -9.84 -15.98
N CYS A 158 6.50 -9.05 -15.33
CA CYS A 158 7.58 -8.31 -16.00
C CYS A 158 8.76 -9.21 -16.42
N GLY A 159 8.88 -10.41 -15.84
CA GLY A 159 9.87 -11.41 -16.24
C GLY A 159 11.30 -11.15 -15.75
N SER A 160 11.54 -10.09 -14.96
CA SER A 160 12.77 -9.96 -14.18
C SER A 160 12.78 -10.98 -13.04
N GLY A 161 13.97 -11.47 -12.67
CA GLY A 161 14.07 -12.37 -11.53
C GLY A 161 13.74 -11.62 -10.24
N PHE A 162 12.99 -12.22 -9.32
CA PHE A 162 12.71 -11.58 -8.04
C PHE A 162 12.58 -12.57 -6.89
N SER A 163 12.80 -12.06 -5.68
CA SER A 163 12.41 -12.69 -4.42
C SER A 163 11.68 -11.65 -3.58
N LEU A 164 10.54 -12.02 -3.02
CA LEU A 164 9.70 -11.16 -2.19
C LEU A 164 9.30 -11.92 -0.93
N SER A 165 9.54 -11.32 0.23
CA SER A 165 9.04 -11.80 1.52
C SER A 165 8.27 -10.69 2.22
N GLU A 166 7.04 -10.96 2.66
CA GLU A 166 6.24 -10.07 3.49
C GLU A 166 6.11 -10.62 4.92
N GLN A 167 6.32 -9.73 5.89
CA GLN A 167 5.93 -9.93 7.28
C GLN A 167 4.80 -8.95 7.62
N ARG A 168 3.76 -9.44 8.29
CA ARG A 168 2.65 -8.60 8.75
C ARG A 168 2.85 -8.28 10.22
N LEU A 169 2.76 -6.99 10.55
CA LEU A 169 3.05 -6.51 11.90
C LEU A 169 1.94 -6.86 12.90
N LEU A 170 0.70 -6.99 12.43
CA LEU A 170 -0.48 -7.25 13.23
C LEU A 170 -1.30 -8.35 12.54
N GLY A 171 -1.76 -9.34 13.31
CA GLY A 171 -2.67 -10.39 12.82
C GLY A 171 -2.05 -11.80 12.69
N PRO A 172 -2.88 -12.86 12.67
CA PRO A 172 -2.45 -14.25 12.65
C PRO A 172 -2.05 -14.77 11.26
N GLN A 173 -1.91 -13.89 10.28
CA GLN A 173 -1.70 -14.27 8.89
C GLN A 173 -0.28 -14.76 8.64
N LYS A 174 -0.15 -15.82 7.86
CA LYS A 174 1.15 -16.40 7.52
C LYS A 174 1.98 -15.40 6.68
N PRO A 175 3.30 -15.34 6.92
CA PRO A 175 4.21 -14.60 6.03
C PRO A 175 4.03 -15.02 4.57
N LEU A 176 4.06 -14.06 3.66
CA LEU A 176 4.05 -14.32 2.22
C LEU A 176 5.49 -14.47 1.72
N GLN A 177 5.75 -15.51 0.93
CA GLN A 177 7.01 -15.66 0.21
C GLN A 177 6.71 -15.97 -1.26
N LEU A 178 7.29 -15.17 -2.15
CA LEU A 178 7.14 -15.29 -3.59
C LEU A 178 8.52 -15.16 -4.25
N GLY A 179 8.68 -15.77 -5.41
CA GLY A 179 9.88 -15.57 -6.21
C GLY A 179 9.76 -16.23 -7.57
N ALA A 180 10.52 -15.70 -8.52
CA ALA A 180 10.62 -16.27 -9.86
C ALA A 180 12.03 -16.09 -10.40
N ALA A 181 12.47 -17.05 -11.22
CA ALA A 181 13.69 -16.91 -11.98
C ALA A 181 13.51 -15.87 -13.10
N ALA A 182 14.62 -15.22 -13.50
CA ALA A 182 14.60 -14.28 -14.60
C ALA A 182 14.26 -15.00 -15.91
N ARG A 183 13.31 -14.45 -16.66
CA ARG A 183 12.92 -14.89 -18.01
C ARG A 183 13.40 -13.91 -19.08
N SER A 184 13.66 -12.66 -18.71
CA SER A 184 14.21 -11.62 -19.58
C SER A 184 15.06 -10.63 -18.78
N ALA A 185 16.23 -10.27 -19.32
CA ALA A 185 17.10 -9.23 -18.74
C ALA A 185 16.64 -7.80 -19.07
N ALA A 186 15.72 -7.63 -20.03
CA ALA A 186 15.26 -6.32 -20.50
C ALA A 186 14.33 -5.58 -19.50
N ALA A 187 13.93 -6.24 -18.41
CA ALA A 187 12.98 -5.73 -17.42
C ALA A 187 13.61 -5.32 -16.08
N SER A 188 14.93 -5.09 -16.05
CA SER A 188 15.68 -4.79 -14.82
C SER A 188 15.21 -3.50 -14.11
N GLU A 189 14.63 -2.55 -14.84
CA GLU A 189 14.10 -1.30 -14.27
C GLU A 189 12.66 -1.41 -13.76
N GLN A 190 11.96 -2.44 -14.22
CA GLN A 190 10.51 -2.52 -14.10
C GLN A 190 10.04 -2.70 -12.65
N TRP A 191 10.91 -3.22 -11.77
CA TRP A 191 10.59 -3.35 -10.35
C TRP A 191 10.28 -1.99 -9.70
N ALA A 192 11.02 -0.93 -10.04
CA ALA A 192 10.85 0.39 -9.45
C ALA A 192 9.54 1.01 -9.91
N ALA A 193 9.22 0.88 -11.20
CA ALA A 193 7.94 1.29 -11.76
C ALA A 193 6.76 0.56 -11.11
N THR A 194 6.84 -0.77 -11.05
CA THR A 194 5.83 -1.60 -10.41
C THR A 194 5.63 -1.21 -8.96
N LEU A 195 6.71 -0.94 -8.22
CA LEU A 195 6.62 -0.50 -6.83
C LEU A 195 5.92 0.86 -6.71
N GLY A 196 6.31 1.85 -7.53
CA GLY A 196 5.66 3.17 -7.55
C GLY A 196 4.17 3.09 -7.85
N TYR A 197 3.80 2.27 -8.83
CA TYR A 197 2.39 2.00 -9.15
C TYR A 197 1.65 1.38 -7.96
N ASN A 198 2.20 0.34 -7.32
CA ASN A 198 1.53 -0.33 -6.20
C ASN A 198 1.38 0.58 -4.97
N LEU A 199 2.39 1.40 -4.65
CA LEU A 199 2.32 2.34 -3.53
C LEU A 199 1.27 3.44 -3.74
N ALA A 200 1.12 3.89 -4.99
CA ALA A 200 0.10 4.86 -5.35
C ALA A 200 -1.33 4.33 -5.12
N SER A 201 -1.56 3.03 -5.32
CA SER A 201 -2.85 2.36 -5.08
C SER A 201 -3.03 1.76 -3.69
N LEU A 202 -2.14 2.02 -2.74
CA LEU A 202 -2.24 1.37 -1.43
C LEU A 202 -3.61 1.70 -0.78
N GLY A 203 -4.34 0.69 -0.36
CA GLY A 203 -5.70 0.85 0.19
C GLY A 203 -6.83 0.95 -0.85
N ASP A 204 -6.54 0.86 -2.15
CA ASP A 204 -7.57 0.70 -3.18
C ASP A 204 -7.89 -0.78 -3.42
N ALA A 205 -9.19 -1.09 -3.58
CA ALA A 205 -9.67 -2.47 -3.72
C ALA A 205 -9.34 -3.11 -5.08
N ASN A 206 -8.98 -2.33 -6.10
CA ASN A 206 -8.67 -2.83 -7.44
C ASN A 206 -7.58 -1.99 -8.12
N PRO A 207 -6.31 -2.13 -7.73
CA PRO A 207 -5.21 -1.62 -8.53
C PRO A 207 -5.18 -2.42 -9.84
N GLY A 208 -5.23 -1.70 -10.95
CA GLY A 208 -5.00 -2.30 -12.27
C GLY A 208 -3.57 -2.83 -12.39
N GLN A 209 -3.15 -3.16 -13.61
CA GLN A 209 -1.77 -3.57 -13.85
C GLN A 209 -0.85 -2.36 -14.00
N ALA A 210 0.32 -2.43 -13.38
CA ALA A 210 1.39 -1.47 -13.63
C ALA A 210 1.82 -1.58 -15.11
N PRO A 211 1.89 -0.46 -15.86
CA PRO A 211 2.30 -0.54 -17.26
C PRO A 211 3.76 -0.96 -17.38
N LEU A 212 4.08 -1.64 -18.47
CA LEU A 212 5.46 -1.89 -18.87
C LEU A 212 6.10 -0.57 -19.28
N ILE A 213 7.23 -0.24 -18.66
CA ILE A 213 7.91 1.03 -18.89
C ILE A 213 8.89 0.88 -20.05
N ALA A 214 8.88 1.85 -20.97
CA ALA A 214 9.81 1.89 -22.08
C ALA A 214 11.25 2.07 -21.55
N SER A 215 12.15 1.24 -22.07
CA SER A 215 13.53 0.95 -21.65
C SER A 215 14.53 2.11 -21.71
N ARG A 216 14.16 3.31 -21.25
CA ARG A 216 14.97 4.53 -21.38
C ARG A 216 15.55 5.06 -20.07
N SER A 217 15.26 4.46 -18.93
CA SER A 217 15.89 4.88 -17.68
C SER A 217 17.19 4.10 -17.47
N ALA A 218 18.05 4.56 -16.56
CA ALA A 218 19.18 3.77 -16.10
C ALA A 218 18.71 2.82 -14.99
N PRO A 219 19.03 1.51 -15.07
CA PRO A 219 18.48 0.53 -14.15
C PRO A 219 18.83 0.90 -12.71
N LEU A 220 17.80 0.98 -11.86
CA LEU A 220 17.96 1.31 -10.46
C LEU A 220 18.55 0.09 -9.74
N THR A 221 19.87 0.12 -9.51
CA THR A 221 20.65 -0.89 -8.79
C THR A 221 21.14 -0.36 -7.46
N GLY A 222 21.28 -1.23 -6.47
CA GLY A 222 21.68 -0.85 -5.10
C GLY A 222 20.60 -1.18 -4.08
N ASN A 223 20.65 -0.52 -2.93
CA ASN A 223 19.72 -0.72 -1.84
C ASN A 223 18.83 0.52 -1.67
N PHE A 224 17.53 0.28 -1.55
CA PHE A 224 16.53 1.34 -1.42
C PHE A 224 15.45 0.91 -0.43
N VAL A 225 14.85 1.89 0.21
CA VAL A 225 13.73 1.69 1.11
C VAL A 225 12.52 2.43 0.56
N SER A 226 11.40 1.71 0.49
CA SER A 226 10.10 2.29 0.23
C SER A 226 9.24 2.36 1.46
N PHE A 227 8.32 3.31 1.48
CA PHE A 227 7.36 3.46 2.55
C PHE A 227 6.02 4.02 2.05
N SER A 228 4.98 3.78 2.82
CA SER A 228 3.71 4.50 2.75
C SER A 228 3.32 4.91 4.16
N ILE A 229 3.16 6.23 4.35
CA ILE A 229 2.89 6.87 5.62
C ILE A 229 1.58 7.62 5.50
N GLU A 230 0.72 7.47 6.50
CA GLU A 230 -0.51 8.22 6.66
C GLU A 230 -0.37 9.17 7.85
N ALA A 231 -0.61 10.46 7.60
CA ALA A 231 -0.66 11.51 8.60
C ALA A 231 -2.05 12.14 8.63
#